data_AF-A0A3E0U248-F1
#
_entry.id   AF-A0A3E0U248-F1
#
_cell.length_a   1.000
_cell.length_b   1.000
_cell.length_c   1.000
_cell.angle_alpha   90.00
_cell.angle_beta   90.00
_cell.angle_gamma   90.00
#
_symmetry.space_group_name_H-M   'P 1'
#
loop_
_entity.id
_entity.type
_entity.pdbx_description
1 polymer ?
#
loop_
_entity_poly.entity_id
_entity_poly.type
_entity_poly.pdbx_seq_one_letter_code
_entity_poly.pdbx_strand_id
1 'polypeptide(L)'
;MLDRKFQKVKHLTTQINDFIEAFNIEGCTLLLEQRLLLLRDIESEVTALSPTSAERAEFTELLRWLEKEDKKPHQKAVEFKSKYQQKLSKQKKTNFAIKQYTSL
;
A
#
# COMPACT_ATOMS: atom_id res chain seq x y z
N MET A 1 -10.66 20.62 11.91
CA MET A 1 -10.42 19.23 12.34
C MET A 1 -10.17 18.29 11.17
N LEU A 2 -10.84 18.49 10.02
CA LEU A 2 -10.65 17.73 8.78
C LEU A 2 -9.22 17.77 8.22
N ASP A 3 -8.55 18.93 8.24
CA ASP A 3 -7.15 19.04 7.76
C ASP A 3 -6.22 18.02 8.44
N ARG A 4 -6.31 17.85 9.78
CA ARG A 4 -5.54 16.83 10.49
C ARG A 4 -5.86 15.41 10.01
N LYS A 5 -7.12 15.13 9.67
CA LYS A 5 -7.54 13.83 9.13
C LYS A 5 -6.98 13.64 7.72
N PHE A 6 -6.98 14.66 6.87
CA PHE A 6 -6.35 14.63 5.55
C PHE A 6 -4.83 14.36 5.64
N GLN A 7 -4.12 15.07 6.51
CA GLN A 7 -2.69 14.81 6.74
C GLN A 7 -2.44 13.39 7.24
N LYS A 8 -3.30 12.88 8.12
CA LYS A 8 -3.19 11.50 8.60
C LYS A 8 -3.41 10.48 7.48
N VAL A 9 -4.35 10.70 6.56
CA VAL A 9 -4.52 9.84 5.36
C VAL A 9 -3.27 9.83 4.49
N LYS A 10 -2.65 11.00 4.27
CA LYS A 10 -1.39 11.10 3.51
C LYS A 10 -0.27 10.34 4.22
N HIS A 11 -0.13 10.51 5.53
CA HIS A 11 0.86 9.80 6.33
C HIS A 11 0.69 8.28 6.28
N LEU A 12 -0.54 7.78 6.47
CA LEU A 12 -0.84 6.35 6.34
C LEU A 12 -0.46 5.82 4.96
N THR A 13 -0.69 6.59 3.90
CA THR A 13 -0.34 6.21 2.53
C THR A 13 1.18 6.12 2.34
N THR A 14 1.96 7.03 2.93
CA THR A 14 3.43 6.93 2.94
C THR A 14 3.89 5.69 3.69
N GLN A 15 3.34 5.42 4.88
CA GLN A 15 3.71 4.23 5.67
C GLN A 15 3.36 2.91 4.96
N ILE A 16 2.23 2.86 4.25
CA ILE A 16 1.85 1.72 3.41
C ILE A 16 2.92 1.47 2.34
N ASN A 17 3.41 2.53 1.68
CA ASN A 17 4.48 2.40 0.69
C ASN A 17 5.76 1.84 1.31
N ASP A 18 6.15 2.32 2.50
CA ASP A 18 7.33 1.81 3.21
C ASP A 18 7.18 0.31 3.56
N PHE A 19 5.98 -0.11 3.98
CA PHE A 19 5.69 -1.51 4.30
C PHE A 19 5.66 -2.40 3.07
N ILE A 20 5.22 -1.90 1.91
CA ILE A 20 5.33 -2.61 0.64
C ILE A 20 6.80 -2.85 0.29
N GLU A 21 7.67 -1.85 0.48
CA GLU A 21 9.11 -1.99 0.24
C GLU A 21 9.76 -2.99 1.20
N ALA A 22 9.29 -3.02 2.45
CA ALA A 22 9.73 -3.97 3.47
C ALA A 22 9.08 -5.36 3.36
N PHE A 23 8.19 -5.60 2.39
CA PHE A 23 7.38 -6.83 2.26
C PHE A 23 6.52 -7.16 3.50
N ASN A 24 6.17 -6.16 4.29
CA ASN A 24 5.32 -6.34 5.47
C ASN A 24 3.84 -6.36 5.06
N ILE A 25 3.37 -7.49 4.54
CA ILE A 25 2.00 -7.66 4.03
C ILE A 25 0.96 -7.44 5.14
N GLU A 26 1.20 -8.00 6.34
CA GLU A 26 0.28 -7.85 7.48
C GLU A 26 0.15 -6.39 7.90
N GLY A 27 1.28 -5.68 7.98
CA GLY A 27 1.29 -4.25 8.24
C GLY A 27 0.55 -3.45 7.17
N CYS A 28 0.74 -3.79 5.89
CA CYS A 28 0.02 -3.14 4.78
C CYS A 28 -1.50 -3.30 4.94
N THR A 29 -1.96 -4.52 5.22
CA THR A 29 -3.39 -4.80 5.42
C THR A 29 -3.96 -3.96 6.56
N LEU A 30 -3.28 -3.92 7.71
CA LEU A 30 -3.71 -3.14 8.86
C LEU A 30 -3.80 -1.64 8.52
N LEU A 31 -2.78 -1.07 7.89
CA LEU A 31 -2.76 0.36 7.57
C LEU A 31 -3.78 0.73 6.48
N LEU A 32 -4.02 -0.16 5.51
CA LEU A 32 -5.07 0.03 4.50
C LEU A 32 -6.46 0.07 5.13
N GLU A 33 -6.74 -0.81 6.09
CA GLU A 33 -8.01 -0.80 6.83
C GLU A 33 -8.17 0.49 7.64
N GLN A 34 -7.13 0.91 8.38
CA GLN A 34 -7.15 2.18 9.11
C GLN A 34 -7.37 3.38 8.18
N ARG A 35 -6.73 3.41 7.01
CA ARG A 35 -6.93 4.45 6.00
C ARG A 35 -8.36 4.46 5.48
N LEU A 36 -8.95 3.29 5.21
CA LEU A 36 -10.34 3.17 4.74
C LEU A 36 -11.34 3.66 5.78
N LEU A 37 -11.17 3.28 7.05
CA LEU A 37 -12.03 3.76 8.13
C LEU A 37 -11.97 5.29 8.26
N LEU A 38 -10.76 5.85 8.20
CA LEU A 38 -10.58 7.31 8.27
C LEU A 38 -11.20 8.03 7.07
N LEU A 39 -11.11 7.45 5.86
CA LEU A 39 -11.74 8.02 4.66
C LEU A 39 -13.26 8.03 4.76
N ARG A 40 -13.88 6.97 5.30
CA ARG A 40 -15.34 6.92 5.53
C ARG A 40 -15.81 7.96 6.54
N ASP A 41 -15.04 8.14 7.60
CA ASP A 41 -15.30 9.15 8.64
C ASP A 41 -15.21 10.58 8.06
N ILE A 42 -14.16 10.85 7.28
CA ILE A 42 -14.02 12.10 6.51
C ILE A 42 -15.20 12.30 5.55
N GLU A 43 -15.55 11.27 4.76
CA GLU A 43 -16.65 11.33 3.79
C GLU A 43 -17.97 11.71 4.47
N SER A 44 -18.27 11.11 5.63
CA SER A 44 -19.46 11.43 6.42
C SER A 44 -19.48 12.89 6.84
N GLU A 45 -18.36 13.43 7.34
CA GLU A 45 -18.26 14.84 7.74
C GLU A 45 -18.42 15.79 6.54
N VAL A 46 -17.72 15.49 5.43
CA VAL A 46 -17.70 16.32 4.22
C VAL A 46 -19.07 16.30 3.51
N THR A 47 -19.79 15.17 3.56
CA THR A 47 -21.13 15.05 2.98
C THR A 47 -22.18 15.85 3.75
N ALA A 48 -21.97 16.05 5.07
CA ALA A 48 -22.83 16.92 5.88
C ALA A 48 -22.61 18.42 5.59
N LEU A 49 -21.51 18.80 4.94
CA LEU A 49 -21.21 20.18 4.57
C LEU A 49 -21.89 20.59 3.25
N SER A 50 -21.95 21.90 3.01
CA SER A 50 -22.40 22.47 1.74
C SER A 50 -21.64 21.88 0.54
N PRO A 51 -22.31 21.59 -0.59
CA PRO A 51 -21.68 21.11 -1.82
C PRO A 51 -20.52 21.98 -2.33
N THR A 52 -20.52 23.27 -2.02
CA THR A 52 -19.52 24.26 -2.44
C THR A 52 -18.45 24.55 -1.39
N SER A 53 -18.42 23.78 -0.29
CA SER A 53 -17.42 23.93 0.76
C SER A 53 -16.01 23.67 0.24
N ALA A 54 -15.03 24.43 0.75
CA ALA A 54 -13.62 24.25 0.42
C ALA A 54 -13.15 22.84 0.83
N GLU A 55 -13.67 22.31 1.93
CA GLU A 55 -13.38 20.98 2.45
C GLU A 55 -13.79 19.86 1.48
N ARG A 56 -14.89 20.03 0.72
CA ARG A 56 -15.27 19.09 -0.34
C ARG A 56 -14.28 19.12 -1.51
N ALA A 57 -13.80 20.30 -1.88
CA ALA A 57 -12.78 20.44 -2.92
C ALA A 57 -11.48 19.77 -2.48
N GLU A 58 -11.02 20.06 -1.25
CA GLU A 58 -9.81 19.44 -0.67
C GLU A 58 -9.94 17.91 -0.56
N PHE A 59 -11.10 17.40 -0.15
CA PHE A 59 -11.34 15.96 -0.10
C PHE A 59 -11.26 15.33 -1.50
N THR A 60 -11.82 15.99 -2.52
CA THR A 60 -11.72 15.54 -3.92
C THR A 60 -10.27 15.51 -4.39
N GLU A 61 -9.47 16.53 -4.04
CA GLU A 61 -8.04 16.55 -4.34
C GLU A 61 -7.27 15.42 -3.64
N LEU A 62 -7.61 15.14 -2.37
CA LEU A 62 -7.04 14.02 -1.62
C LEU A 62 -7.34 12.68 -2.31
N LEU A 63 -8.58 12.45 -2.78
CA LEU A 63 -8.95 11.22 -3.48
C LEU A 63 -8.18 11.06 -4.80
N ARG A 64 -8.03 12.13 -5.58
CA ARG A 64 -7.21 12.12 -6.81
C ARG A 64 -5.74 11.82 -6.51
N TRP A 65 -5.20 12.38 -5.44
CA TRP A 65 -3.85 12.09 -5.00
C TRP A 65 -3.68 10.63 -4.59
N LEU A 66 -4.62 10.06 -3.82
CA LEU A 66 -4.61 8.64 -3.44
C LEU A 66 -4.65 7.72 -4.65
N GLU A 67 -5.50 8.01 -5.64
CA GLU A 67 -5.58 7.21 -6.87
C GLU A 67 -4.23 7.16 -7.62
N LYS A 68 -3.47 8.25 -7.58
CA LYS A 68 -2.11 8.30 -8.15
C LYS A 68 -1.11 7.50 -7.33
N GLU A 69 -1.16 7.60 -6.00
CA GLU A 69 -0.24 6.88 -5.12
C GLU A 69 -0.46 5.37 -5.15
N ASP A 70 -1.72 4.92 -5.13
CA ASP A 70 -2.10 3.51 -5.11
C ASP A 70 -1.76 2.76 -6.43
N LYS A 71 -1.49 3.49 -7.52
CA LYS A 71 -0.99 2.91 -8.78
C LYS A 71 0.49 2.47 -8.70
N LYS A 72 1.31 3.08 -7.83
CA LYS A 72 2.75 2.75 -7.71
C LYS A 72 3.01 1.35 -7.12
N PRO A 73 2.30 0.91 -6.06
CA PRO A 73 2.41 -0.44 -5.51
C PRO A 73 2.17 -1.57 -6.51
N HIS A 74 1.22 -1.40 -7.44
CA HIS A 74 0.86 -2.48 -8.37
C HIS A 74 2.02 -2.88 -9.28
N GLN A 75 2.76 -1.89 -9.79
CA GLN A 75 3.96 -2.13 -10.61
C GLN A 75 5.05 -2.83 -9.79
N LYS A 76 5.28 -2.39 -8.54
CA LYS A 76 6.24 -3.01 -7.63
C LYS A 76 5.88 -4.46 -7.29
N ALA A 77 4.61 -4.77 -7.07
CA ALA A 77 4.15 -6.13 -6.77
C ALA A 77 4.46 -7.12 -7.92
N VAL A 78 4.32 -6.68 -9.16
CA VAL A 78 4.67 -7.47 -10.36
C VAL A 78 6.18 -7.72 -10.43
N GLU A 79 7.00 -6.67 -10.22
CA GLU A 79 8.46 -6.81 -10.17
C GLU A 79 8.92 -7.75 -9.05
N PHE A 80 8.29 -7.67 -7.89
CA PHE A 80 8.61 -8.52 -6.74
C PHE A 80 8.26 -9.99 -6.96
N LYS A 81 7.12 -10.29 -7.59
CA LYS A 81 6.75 -11.66 -7.99
C LYS A 81 7.82 -12.28 -8.90
N SER A 82 8.33 -11.50 -9.86
CA SER A 82 9.41 -11.92 -10.76
C SER A 82 10.71 -12.21 -9.99
N LYS A 83 11.14 -11.29 -9.11
CA LYS A 83 12.35 -11.47 -8.27
C LYS A 83 12.25 -12.71 -7.36
N TYR A 84 11.07 -12.95 -6.76
CA TYR A 84 10.87 -14.09 -5.86
C TYR A 84 10.90 -15.43 -6.62
N GLN A 85 10.28 -15.50 -7.80
CA GLN A 85 10.36 -16.68 -8.68
C GLN A 85 11.81 -16.99 -9.08
N GLN A 86 12.62 -15.97 -9.37
CA GLN A 86 14.04 -16.15 -9.66
C GLN A 86 14.82 -16.69 -8.46
N LYS A 87 14.58 -16.16 -7.25
CA LYS A 87 15.21 -16.68 -6.01
C LYS A 87 14.84 -18.14 -5.76
N LEU A 88 13.56 -18.50 -5.87
CA LEU A 88 13.10 -19.88 -5.71
C LEU A 88 13.72 -20.83 -6.74
N SER A 89 13.85 -20.39 -8.00
CA SER A 89 14.51 -21.17 -9.04
C SER A 89 15.99 -21.42 -8.73
N LYS A 90 16.72 -20.39 -8.25
CA LYS A 90 18.10 -20.54 -7.78
C LYS A 90 18.20 -21.51 -6.60
N GLN A 91 17.34 -21.37 -5.60
CA GLN A 91 17.33 -22.24 -4.42
C GLN A 91 17.04 -23.70 -4.78
N LYS A 92 16.11 -23.96 -5.71
CA LYS A 92 15.85 -25.31 -6.23
C LYS A 92 17.09 -25.92 -6.88
N LYS A 93 17.80 -25.16 -7.73
CA LYS A 93 19.05 -25.61 -8.37
C LYS A 93 20.14 -25.90 -7.35
N THR A 94 20.31 -25.02 -6.36
CA THR A 94 21.27 -25.22 -5.26
C THR A 94 20.94 -26.47 -4.44
N ASN A 95 19.68 -26.66 -4.05
CA ASN A 95 19.25 -27.83 -3.29
C ASN A 95 19.39 -29.13 -4.10
N PHE A 96 19.15 -29.09 -5.41
CA PHE A 96 19.41 -30.23 -6.29
C PHE A 96 20.90 -30.57 -6.36
N ALA A 97 21.78 -29.57 -6.53
CA ALA A 97 23.22 -29.77 -6.53
C ALA A 97 23.73 -30.32 -5.18
N ILE A 98 23.28 -29.76 -4.06
CA ILE A 98 23.61 -30.26 -2.72
C ILE A 98 23.22 -31.74 -2.60
N LYS A 99 21.98 -32.10 -2.98
CA LYS A 99 21.52 -33.49 -2.95
C LYS A 99 22.43 -34.42 -3.73
N GLN A 100 22.84 -34.04 -4.95
CA GLN A 100 23.75 -34.86 -5.77
C GLN A 100 25.14 -35.05 -5.14
N TYR A 101 25.67 -34.01 -4.48
CA TYR A 101 26.96 -34.10 -3.79
C TYR A 101 26.89 -34.91 -2.49
N THR A 102 25.79 -34.85 -1.74
CA THR A 102 25.61 -35.62 -0.49
C THR A 102 25.14 -37.06 -0.70
N SER A 103 24.75 -37.43 -1.92
CA SER A 103 24.38 -38.81 -2.29
C SER A 103 25.56 -39.62 -2.87
N LEU A 104 26.77 -39.05 -2.87
CA LEU A 104 28.05 -39.74 -3.07
C LEU A 104 28.64 -40.15 -1.72
#